data_AF-A0A7Y2UXN9-F1
#
_entry.id   AF-A0A7Y2UXN9-F1
#
_cell.length_a   1.000
_cell.length_b   1.000
_cell.length_c   1.000
_cell.angle_alpha   90.00
_cell.angle_beta   90.00
_cell.angle_gamma   90.00
#
_symmetry.space_group_name_H-M   'P 1'
#
loop_
_entity.id
_entity.type
_entity.pdbx_description
1 polymer ?
#
loop_
_entity_poly.entity_id
_entity_poly.type
_entity_poly.pdbx_seq_one_letter_code
_entity_poly.pdbx_strand_id
1 'polypeptide(L)'
;MKKTVLSLMLICAISIGFAQEEERAIELEGVTVSPINLDYMYTVIDKNMPRSVQKLEQKAALFDVTELEIYNGQFEAYEVFFEQPNGSIIATYDEEGKIIQSYERFKDIALPLAIREYIYEKNPGWKIHKDIYVVSYYDNKDVSKIAKVQLVKDGLKRNLKVDINEVYQLAQN
;
A
#
# COMPACT_ATOMS: atom_id res chain seq x y z
N MET A 1 2.19 1.92 -74.61
CA MET A 1 3.27 2.41 -73.72
C MET A 1 2.86 3.66 -72.94
N LYS A 2 2.49 4.79 -73.56
CA LYS A 2 2.07 6.00 -72.80
C LYS A 2 0.82 5.80 -71.91
N LYS A 3 -0.20 5.10 -72.41
CA LYS A 3 -1.46 4.86 -71.66
C LYS A 3 -1.31 3.84 -70.52
N THR A 4 -0.40 2.88 -70.66
CA THR A 4 -0.13 1.86 -69.63
C THR A 4 0.69 2.42 -68.47
N VAL A 5 1.63 3.33 -68.76
CA VAL A 5 2.40 4.05 -67.73
C VAL A 5 1.48 4.96 -66.90
N LEU A 6 0.54 5.66 -67.54
CA LEU A 6 -0.40 6.54 -66.84
C LEU A 6 -1.35 5.77 -65.91
N SER A 7 -1.81 4.59 -66.34
CA SER A 7 -2.65 3.71 -65.53
C SER A 7 -1.92 3.17 -64.29
N LEU A 8 -0.63 2.85 -64.43
CA LEU A 8 0.19 2.37 -63.31
C LEU A 8 0.42 3.47 -62.27
N MET A 9 0.58 4.71 -62.74
CA MET A 9 0.77 5.88 -61.88
C MET A 9 -0.50 6.20 -61.07
N LEU A 10 -1.69 6.01 -61.64
CA LEU A 10 -2.96 6.19 -60.91
C LEU A 10 -3.14 5.16 -59.78
N ILE A 11 -2.73 3.90 -60.00
CA ILE A 11 -2.85 2.83 -59.00
C ILE A 11 -1.91 3.08 -57.81
N CYS A 12 -0.70 3.59 -58.06
CA CYS A 12 0.24 3.98 -57.01
C CYS A 12 -0.25 5.19 -56.19
N ALA A 13 -0.98 6.13 -56.80
CA ALA A 13 -1.49 7.29 -56.08
C ALA A 13 -2.61 6.93 -55.08
N ILE A 14 -3.44 5.93 -55.41
CA ILE A 14 -4.57 5.49 -54.57
C ILE A 14 -4.09 4.72 -53.33
N SER A 15 -2.93 4.05 -53.40
CA SER A 15 -2.39 3.24 -52.31
C SER A 15 -1.76 4.06 -51.17
N ILE A 16 -1.42 5.33 -51.40
CA ILE A 16 -0.85 6.23 -50.37
C ILE A 16 -1.96 6.78 -49.44
N GLY A 17 -3.19 6.92 -49.95
CA GLY A 17 -4.33 7.48 -49.17
C GLY A 17 -4.83 6.58 -48.04
N PHE A 18 -4.62 5.26 -48.14
CA PHE A 18 -5.02 4.30 -47.09
C PHE A 18 -3.97 4.12 -45.98
N ALA A 19 -2.79 4.75 -46.10
CA ALA A 19 -1.72 4.68 -45.11
C ALA A 19 -1.70 5.86 -44.13
N GLN A 20 -2.57 6.86 -44.32
CA GLN A 20 -2.73 7.99 -43.41
C GLN A 20 -3.83 7.69 -42.39
N GLU A 21 -3.63 6.64 -41.58
CA GLU A 21 -4.38 6.53 -40.33
C GLU A 21 -3.65 7.43 -39.33
N GLU A 22 -4.30 8.51 -38.92
CA GLU A 22 -3.77 9.47 -37.96
C GLU A 22 -3.70 8.75 -36.61
N GLU A 23 -2.55 8.12 -36.30
CA GLU A 23 -2.25 7.60 -34.96
C GLU A 23 -2.26 8.80 -34.01
N ARG A 24 -3.44 9.07 -33.43
CA ARG A 24 -3.55 9.97 -32.30
C ARG A 24 -2.78 9.32 -31.16
N ALA A 25 -1.54 9.76 -30.97
CA ALA A 25 -0.81 9.50 -29.76
C ALA A 25 -1.74 9.90 -28.60
N ILE A 26 -2.18 8.91 -27.83
CA ILE A 26 -2.83 9.16 -26.56
C ILE A 26 -1.74 9.76 -25.70
N GLU A 27 -1.72 11.09 -25.56
CA GLU A 27 -0.96 11.74 -24.49
C GLU A 27 -1.56 11.24 -23.19
N LEU A 28 -0.92 10.24 -22.59
CA LEU A 28 -1.19 9.86 -21.22
C LEU A 28 -0.87 11.10 -20.39
N GLU A 29 -1.90 11.69 -19.80
CA GLU A 29 -1.73 12.77 -18.83
C GLU A 29 -0.74 12.27 -17.78
N GLY A 30 0.40 12.93 -17.68
CA GLY A 30 1.43 12.54 -16.72
C GLY A 30 0.86 12.73 -15.32
N VAL A 31 0.40 11.65 -14.70
CA VAL A 31 0.07 11.66 -13.28
C VAL A 31 1.37 11.96 -12.55
N THR A 32 1.49 13.18 -12.06
CA THR A 32 2.62 13.59 -11.23
C THR A 32 2.40 12.93 -9.88
N VAL A 33 2.86 11.68 -9.73
CA VAL A 33 2.92 11.03 -8.43
C VAL A 33 4.04 11.74 -7.67
N SER A 34 3.76 12.93 -7.14
CA SER A 34 4.58 13.47 -6.07
C SER A 34 4.28 12.58 -4.87
N PRO A 35 5.26 11.84 -4.33
CA PRO A 35 4.98 10.94 -3.25
C PRO A 35 4.92 11.76 -1.95
N ILE A 36 3.80 12.47 -1.76
CA ILE A 36 3.54 13.31 -0.58
C ILE A 36 3.72 12.47 0.71
N ASN A 37 3.36 11.18 0.63
CA ASN A 37 3.39 10.24 1.74
C ASN A 37 4.62 9.31 1.77
N LEU A 38 5.80 9.75 1.27
CA LEU A 38 7.02 8.93 1.32
C LEU A 38 7.40 8.48 2.72
N ASP A 39 7.33 9.37 3.71
CA ASP A 39 7.73 9.03 5.08
C ASP A 39 6.86 7.90 5.65
N TYR A 40 5.54 8.03 5.48
CA TYR A 40 4.60 6.96 5.78
C TYR A 40 4.95 5.67 5.02
N MET A 41 5.20 5.72 3.71
CA MET A 41 5.56 4.53 2.93
C MET A 41 6.82 3.84 3.45
N TYR A 42 7.87 4.59 3.79
CA TYR A 42 9.14 4.01 4.24
C TYR A 42 9.10 3.49 5.67
N THR A 43 8.34 4.15 6.55
CA THR A 43 8.28 3.79 7.97
C THR A 43 7.23 2.70 8.22
N VAL A 44 6.06 2.77 7.59
CA VAL A 44 4.93 1.88 7.85
C VAL A 44 5.01 0.58 7.06
N ILE A 45 5.25 0.65 5.74
CA ILE A 45 5.16 -0.52 4.86
C ILE A 45 6.33 -1.49 5.11
N ASP A 46 6.03 -2.59 5.80
CA ASP A 46 7.00 -3.66 6.05
C ASP A 46 6.90 -4.75 4.97
N LYS A 47 7.98 -4.91 4.20
CA LYS A 47 8.09 -5.92 3.15
C LYS A 47 7.90 -7.37 3.64
N ASN A 48 8.14 -7.62 4.93
CA ASN A 48 8.01 -8.94 5.54
C ASN A 48 6.57 -9.25 6.00
N MET A 49 5.69 -8.24 6.02
CA MET A 49 4.27 -8.42 6.33
C MET A 49 3.51 -9.08 5.18
N PRO A 50 2.33 -9.66 5.42
CA PRO A 50 1.50 -10.20 4.35
C PRO A 50 1.14 -9.17 3.29
N ARG A 51 1.05 -9.61 2.03
CA ARG A 51 0.73 -8.73 0.89
C ARG A 51 -0.61 -7.99 1.05
N SER A 52 -1.57 -8.55 1.79
CA SER A 52 -2.84 -7.87 2.08
C SER A 52 -2.69 -6.65 2.98
N VAL A 53 -1.73 -6.69 3.92
CA VAL A 53 -1.39 -5.56 4.79
C VAL A 53 -0.72 -4.48 3.95
N GLN A 54 0.36 -4.85 3.25
CA GLN A 54 1.12 -3.94 2.38
C GLN A 54 0.23 -3.24 1.34
N LYS A 55 -0.70 -3.96 0.72
CA LYS A 55 -1.62 -3.37 -0.27
C LYS A 55 -2.56 -2.33 0.32
N LEU A 56 -3.03 -2.52 1.55
CA LEU A 56 -3.94 -1.57 2.20
C LEU A 56 -3.16 -0.31 2.62
N GLU A 57 -1.95 -0.48 3.17
CA GLU A 57 -1.04 0.61 3.50
C GLU A 57 -0.64 1.41 2.24
N GLN A 58 -0.31 0.72 1.14
CA GLN A 58 -0.04 1.36 -0.16
C GLN A 58 -1.25 2.14 -0.68
N LYS A 59 -2.46 1.60 -0.50
CA LYS A 59 -3.68 2.29 -0.90
C LYS A 59 -3.88 3.58 -0.09
N ALA A 60 -3.60 3.56 1.21
CA ALA A 60 -3.64 4.78 2.02
C ALA A 60 -2.57 5.78 1.55
N ALA A 61 -1.32 5.34 1.38
CA ALA A 61 -0.22 6.22 0.96
C ALA A 61 -0.46 6.92 -0.39
N LEU A 62 -1.11 6.24 -1.33
CA LEU A 62 -1.40 6.74 -2.68
C LEU A 62 -2.75 7.43 -2.80
N PHE A 63 -3.54 7.50 -1.72
CA PHE A 63 -4.84 8.14 -1.75
C PHE A 63 -4.69 9.66 -1.75
N ASP A 64 -5.32 10.31 -2.72
CA ASP A 64 -5.38 11.76 -2.81
C ASP A 64 -6.73 12.25 -2.27
N VAL A 65 -6.71 12.90 -1.12
CA VAL A 65 -7.92 13.46 -0.50
C VAL A 65 -8.40 14.74 -1.19
N THR A 66 -7.50 15.43 -1.90
CA THR A 66 -7.78 16.73 -2.56
C THR A 66 -8.63 16.56 -3.82
N GLU A 67 -8.62 15.37 -4.40
CA GLU A 67 -9.40 14.98 -5.58
C GLU A 67 -10.85 14.54 -5.23
N LEU A 68 -11.24 14.56 -3.97
CA LEU A 68 -12.61 14.22 -3.55
C LEU A 68 -13.56 15.38 -3.82
N GLU A 69 -14.76 15.10 -4.34
CA GLU A 69 -15.80 16.13 -4.55
C GLU A 69 -16.18 16.89 -3.26
N ILE A 70 -16.02 16.24 -2.11
CA ILE A 70 -16.32 16.82 -0.78
C ILE A 70 -15.16 17.64 -0.21
N TYR A 71 -13.99 17.61 -0.85
CA TYR A 71 -12.84 18.40 -0.44
C TYR A 71 -13.11 19.88 -0.73
N ASN A 72 -13.01 20.70 0.29
CA ASN A 72 -13.26 22.14 0.19
C ASN A 72 -12.08 22.99 0.67
N GLY A 73 -10.98 22.36 1.11
CA GLY A 73 -9.80 23.05 1.64
C GLY A 73 -10.05 23.88 2.89
N GLN A 74 -11.17 23.67 3.60
CA GLN A 74 -11.54 24.47 4.78
C GLN A 74 -11.25 23.75 6.10
N PHE A 75 -11.01 22.44 6.06
CA PHE A 75 -10.72 21.64 7.23
C PHE A 75 -9.22 21.46 7.42
N GLU A 76 -8.77 21.56 8.66
CA GLU A 76 -7.37 21.34 9.06
C GLU A 76 -6.91 19.89 8.81
N ALA A 77 -7.86 18.94 8.81
CA ALA A 77 -7.56 17.55 8.59
C ALA A 77 -8.76 16.77 8.03
N TYR A 78 -8.47 15.72 7.28
CA TYR A 78 -9.43 14.82 6.67
C TYR A 78 -9.14 13.38 7.12
N GLU A 79 -10.13 12.72 7.72
CA GLU A 79 -9.99 11.32 8.14
C GLU A 79 -10.60 10.39 7.10
N VAL A 80 -9.81 9.42 6.63
CA VAL A 80 -10.21 8.45 5.62
C VAL A 80 -10.07 7.03 6.17
N PHE A 81 -11.13 6.26 6.02
CA PHE A 81 -11.23 4.88 6.48
C PHE A 81 -10.97 3.92 5.31
N PHE A 82 -9.95 3.09 5.42
CA PHE A 82 -9.66 2.02 4.48
C PHE A 82 -9.95 0.69 5.17
N GLU A 83 -10.84 -0.12 4.59
CA GLU A 83 -11.24 -1.39 5.21
C GLU A 83 -11.08 -2.58 4.25
N GLN A 84 -10.71 -3.71 4.82
CA GLN A 84 -10.74 -5.04 4.22
C GLN A 84 -11.18 -6.07 5.28
N PRO A 85 -11.56 -7.31 4.91
CA PRO A 85 -12.14 -8.27 5.85
C PRO A 85 -11.32 -8.53 7.13
N ASN A 86 -9.99 -8.48 7.04
CA ASN A 86 -9.07 -8.75 8.14
C ASN A 86 -8.26 -7.53 8.59
N GLY A 87 -8.62 -6.31 8.18
CA GLY A 87 -7.96 -5.13 8.71
C GLY A 87 -8.50 -3.80 8.24
N SER A 88 -8.10 -2.75 8.94
CA SER A 88 -8.52 -1.39 8.67
C SER A 88 -7.39 -0.40 8.94
N ILE A 89 -7.40 0.71 8.22
CA ILE A 89 -6.54 1.88 8.43
C ILE A 89 -7.45 3.09 8.57
N ILE A 90 -7.25 3.84 9.64
CA ILE A 90 -7.78 5.20 9.80
C ILE A 90 -6.60 6.13 9.56
N ALA A 91 -6.60 6.85 8.45
CA ALA A 91 -5.53 7.78 8.10
C ALA A 91 -6.08 9.21 8.15
N THR A 92 -5.35 10.08 8.84
CA THR A 92 -5.63 11.51 8.93
C THR A 92 -4.68 12.24 7.98
N TYR A 93 -5.23 12.93 7.00
CA TYR A 93 -4.53 13.72 6.00
C TYR A 93 -4.64 15.21 6.36
N ASP A 94 -3.59 15.99 6.16
CA ASP A 94 -3.68 17.46 6.20
C ASP A 94 -4.33 18.03 4.91
N GLU A 95 -4.38 19.35 4.81
CA GLU A 95 -4.99 20.04 3.67
C GLU A 95 -4.26 19.76 2.35
N GLU A 96 -2.97 19.47 2.38
CA GLU A 96 -2.16 19.11 1.21
C GLU A 96 -2.22 17.62 0.84
N GLY A 97 -2.99 16.80 1.59
CA GLY A 97 -3.10 15.38 1.34
C GLY A 97 -1.93 14.55 1.86
N LYS A 98 -1.13 15.09 2.79
CA LYS A 98 -0.10 14.35 3.52
C LYS A 98 -0.71 13.66 4.74
N ILE A 99 -0.38 12.38 4.92
CA ILE A 99 -0.73 11.61 6.11
C ILE A 99 0.07 12.17 7.28
N ILE A 100 -0.63 12.77 8.25
CA ILE A 100 -0.05 13.26 9.50
C ILE A 100 -0.20 12.24 10.64
N GLN A 101 -1.13 11.29 10.51
CA GLN A 101 -1.38 10.24 11.49
C GLN A 101 -2.05 9.03 10.85
N SER A 102 -1.71 7.82 11.31
CA SER A 102 -2.53 6.63 11.03
C SER A 102 -2.70 5.72 12.25
N TYR A 103 -3.85 5.06 12.31
CA TYR A 103 -4.11 3.94 13.18
C TYR A 103 -4.57 2.74 12.39
N GLU A 104 -3.83 1.65 12.53
CA GLU A 104 -4.01 0.47 11.70
C GLU A 104 -4.20 -0.75 12.57
N ARG A 105 -5.08 -1.63 12.13
CA ARG A 105 -5.42 -2.82 12.88
C ARG A 105 -5.71 -3.96 11.92
N PHE A 106 -4.90 -5.01 12.02
CA PHE A 106 -5.06 -6.23 11.24
C PHE A 106 -5.26 -7.41 12.19
N LYS A 107 -6.12 -8.35 11.83
CA LYS A 107 -6.48 -9.51 12.67
C LYS A 107 -6.09 -10.80 11.97
N ASP A 108 -5.56 -11.74 12.74
CA ASP A 108 -5.26 -13.11 12.33
C ASP A 108 -4.43 -13.15 11.03
N ILE A 109 -3.33 -12.38 11.01
CA ILE A 109 -2.42 -12.28 9.87
C ILE A 109 -1.20 -13.18 10.07
N ALA A 110 -0.60 -13.63 8.96
CA ALA A 110 0.66 -14.35 9.02
C ALA A 110 1.80 -13.39 9.43
N LEU A 111 2.08 -13.29 10.73
CA LEU A 111 3.18 -12.48 11.25
C LEU A 111 4.52 -12.86 10.58
N PRO A 112 5.44 -11.89 10.41
CA PRO A 112 6.76 -12.13 9.83
C PRO A 112 7.50 -13.29 10.50
N LEU A 113 8.35 -13.98 9.73
CA LEU A 113 9.05 -15.19 10.20
C LEU A 113 9.83 -14.93 11.50
N ALA A 114 10.63 -13.86 11.54
CA ALA A 114 11.42 -13.48 12.71
C ALA A 114 10.56 -13.30 13.97
N ILE A 115 9.35 -12.74 13.83
CA ILE A 115 8.42 -12.54 14.95
C ILE A 115 7.87 -13.89 15.44
N ARG A 116 7.52 -14.79 14.52
CA ARG A 116 7.04 -16.13 14.85
C ARG A 116 8.12 -16.97 15.53
N GLU A 117 9.35 -16.91 15.05
CA GLU A 117 10.52 -17.59 15.63
C GLU A 117 10.80 -17.06 17.05
N TYR A 118 10.87 -15.74 17.21
CA TYR A 118 11.02 -15.11 18.52
C TYR A 118 9.96 -15.56 19.53
N ILE A 119 8.68 -15.60 19.12
CA ILE A 119 7.60 -16.07 19.99
C ILE A 119 7.77 -17.55 20.33
N TYR A 120 8.13 -18.38 19.35
CA TYR A 120 8.29 -19.82 19.53
C TYR A 120 9.44 -20.14 20.52
N GLU A 121 10.60 -19.52 20.34
CA GLU A 121 11.78 -19.72 21.20
C GLU A 121 11.52 -19.29 22.64
N LYS A 122 10.87 -18.15 22.84
CA LYS A 122 10.53 -17.64 24.19
C LYS A 122 9.39 -18.42 24.85
N ASN A 123 8.62 -19.21 24.09
CA ASN A 123 7.45 -19.92 24.59
C ASN A 123 7.35 -21.37 24.11
N PRO A 124 8.30 -22.26 24.46
CA PRO A 124 8.34 -23.62 23.95
C PRO A 124 7.06 -24.41 24.22
N GLY A 125 6.55 -25.07 23.18
CA GLY A 125 5.34 -25.89 23.22
C GLY A 125 4.02 -25.11 23.22
N TRP A 126 4.04 -23.78 23.20
CA TRP A 126 2.84 -22.96 22.97
C TRP A 126 2.62 -22.70 21.49
N LYS A 127 1.35 -22.64 21.06
CA LYS A 127 0.96 -22.34 19.68
C LYS A 127 0.27 -20.99 19.61
N ILE A 128 0.53 -20.23 18.55
CA ILE A 128 -0.24 -19.02 18.25
C ILE A 128 -1.64 -19.45 17.83
N HIS A 129 -2.66 -18.92 18.53
CA HIS A 129 -4.07 -19.17 18.26
C HIS A 129 -4.74 -18.01 17.51
N LYS A 130 -4.42 -16.77 17.90
CA LYS A 130 -4.92 -15.53 17.30
C LYS A 130 -3.86 -14.44 17.40
N ASP A 131 -3.93 -13.48 16.49
CA ASP A 131 -3.09 -12.29 16.53
C ASP A 131 -3.84 -11.03 16.12
N ILE A 132 -3.38 -9.90 16.64
CA ILE A 132 -3.78 -8.58 16.22
C ILE A 132 -2.50 -7.77 16.03
N TYR A 133 -2.24 -7.38 14.79
CA TYR A 133 -1.19 -6.44 14.43
C TYR A 133 -1.74 -5.02 14.45
N VAL A 134 -1.06 -4.12 15.16
CA VAL A 134 -1.45 -2.71 15.32
C VAL A 134 -0.28 -1.84 14.89
N VAL A 135 -0.55 -0.88 14.02
CA VAL A 135 0.40 0.18 13.64
C VAL A 135 -0.13 1.52 14.10
N SER A 136 0.76 2.33 14.66
CA SER A 136 0.50 3.73 14.94
C SER A 136 1.61 4.56 14.29
N TYR A 137 1.20 5.41 13.37
CA TYR A 137 2.05 6.38 12.71
C TYR A 137 1.64 7.78 13.12
N TYR A 138 2.64 8.62 13.35
CA TYR A 138 2.49 10.06 13.51
C TYR A 138 3.66 10.70 12.78
N ASP A 139 3.38 11.73 12.02
CA ASP A 139 4.44 12.50 11.36
C ASP A 139 5.47 12.99 12.39
N ASN A 140 6.75 12.83 12.06
CA ASN A 140 7.89 13.17 12.93
C ASN A 140 7.99 12.36 14.24
N LYS A 141 7.44 11.15 14.31
CA LYS A 141 7.65 10.21 15.42
C LYS A 141 7.99 8.81 14.91
N ASP A 142 8.67 8.04 15.76
CA ASP A 142 8.92 6.63 15.47
C ASP A 142 7.60 5.85 15.36
N VAL A 143 7.47 5.10 14.27
CA VAL A 143 6.31 4.22 14.03
C VAL A 143 6.27 3.11 15.08
N SER A 144 5.10 2.92 15.71
CA SER A 144 4.90 1.79 16.64
C SER A 144 4.25 0.63 15.92
N LYS A 145 4.87 -0.56 16.00
CA LYS A 145 4.40 -1.81 15.37
C LYS A 145 4.27 -2.90 16.42
N ILE A 146 3.03 -3.18 16.83
CA ILE A 146 2.74 -4.09 17.95
C ILE A 146 1.96 -5.31 17.47
N ALA A 147 2.47 -6.51 17.78
CA ALA A 147 1.73 -7.75 17.68
C ALA A 147 1.15 -8.14 19.05
N LYS A 148 -0.18 -8.21 19.16
CA LYS A 148 -0.89 -8.78 20.32
C LYS A 148 -1.27 -10.21 19.98
N VAL A 149 -0.67 -11.19 20.65
CA VAL A 149 -0.76 -12.60 20.28
C VAL A 149 -1.39 -13.40 21.41
N GLN A 150 -2.39 -14.22 21.09
CA GLN A 150 -2.94 -15.21 22.00
C GLN A 150 -2.27 -16.55 21.74
N LEU A 151 -1.64 -17.10 22.77
CA LEU A 151 -1.03 -18.42 22.78
C LEU A 151 -1.96 -19.45 23.43
N VAL A 152 -1.91 -20.69 22.97
CA VAL A 152 -2.61 -21.84 23.53
C VAL A 152 -1.68 -23.01 23.77
N LYS A 153 -1.86 -23.71 24.90
CA LYS A 153 -1.18 -24.96 25.24
C LYS A 153 -2.07 -25.77 26.20
N ASP A 154 -2.37 -27.02 25.86
CA ASP A 154 -3.11 -27.95 26.72
C ASP A 154 -4.43 -27.37 27.30
N GLY A 155 -5.16 -26.61 26.48
CA GLY A 155 -6.41 -25.93 26.87
C GLY A 155 -6.24 -24.59 27.59
N LEU A 156 -5.02 -24.24 28.03
CA LEU A 156 -4.69 -22.95 28.64
C LEU A 156 -4.46 -21.88 27.58
N LYS A 157 -4.84 -20.63 27.90
CA LYS A 157 -4.65 -19.45 27.05
C LYS A 157 -3.82 -18.39 27.76
N ARG A 158 -2.95 -17.71 27.00
CA ARG A 158 -2.13 -16.58 27.48
C ARG A 158 -2.01 -15.53 26.39
N ASN A 159 -2.06 -14.25 26.74
CA ASN A 159 -1.85 -13.16 25.79
C ASN A 159 -0.45 -12.57 25.95
N LEU A 160 0.19 -12.22 24.85
CA LEU A 160 1.47 -11.54 24.78
C LEU A 160 1.33 -10.25 23.96
N LYS A 161 2.14 -9.25 24.29
CA LYS A 161 2.35 -8.06 23.47
C LYS A 161 3.82 -8.08 23.04
N VAL A 162 4.08 -8.00 21.75
CA VAL A 162 5.41 -8.02 21.15
C VAL A 162 5.58 -6.74 20.35
N ASP A 163 6.65 -6.00 20.62
CA ASP A 163 7.09 -4.90 19.76
C ASP A 163 7.91 -5.47 18.61
N ILE A 164 7.46 -5.24 17.38
CA ILE A 164 8.08 -5.79 16.17
C ILE A 164 9.43 -5.11 15.89
N ASN A 165 9.54 -3.82 16.17
CA ASN A 165 10.77 -3.08 15.92
C ASN A 165 11.89 -3.58 16.84
N GLU A 166 11.58 -3.84 18.11
CA GLU A 166 12.53 -4.43 19.06
C GLU A 166 13.03 -5.81 18.59
N VAL A 167 12.13 -6.68 18.13
CA VAL A 167 12.52 -8.01 17.64
C VAL A 167 13.40 -7.92 16.39
N TYR A 168 13.10 -7.00 15.47
CA TYR A 168 13.96 -6.79 14.30
C TYR A 168 15.35 -6.29 14.66
N GLN A 169 15.48 -5.41 15.66
CA GLN A 169 16.78 -4.97 16.16
C GLN A 169 17.57 -6.13 16.78
N LEU A 170 16.91 -7.03 17.51
CA LEU A 170 17.56 -8.22 18.08
C LEU A 170 18.04 -9.20 17.00
N ALA A 171 17.30 -9.35 15.90
CA ALA A 171 17.65 -10.29 14.82
C ALA A 171 18.82 -9.82 13.93
N GLN A 172 19.25 -8.56 14.06
CA GLN A 172 20.38 -7.98 13.31
C GLN A 172 21.72 -8.08 14.06
N ASN A 173 21.69 -8.51 15.33
CA ASN A 173 22.87 -8.72 16.18
C ASN A 173 23.17 -10.21 16.35
#